data_AF-A0A9W8Z6P6-F1
#
_entry.id   AF-A0A9W8Z6P6-F1
#
_cell.length_a   1.000
_cell.length_b   1.000
_cell.length_c   1.000
_cell.angle_alpha   90.00
_cell.angle_beta   90.00
_cell.angle_gamma   90.00
#
_symmetry.space_group_name_H-M   'P 1'
#
loop_
_entity.id
_entity.type
_entity.pdbx_description
1 polymer ?
#
loop_
_entity_poly.entity_id
_entity_poly.type
_entity_poly.pdbx_seq_one_letter_code
_entity_poly.pdbx_strand_id
1 'polypeptide(L)'
;MKVSMLSLIAIVGLTAASPVTLNVRADRGSYTVSGLGGRKQQVLNAGGNSLDLAIAMLETDNMSTNYAYGDGKTQDAANFGIFKQNWGMLRECASRAGFKGQSQANWNNGAKLNSDLYADVASRWDCQNYYGYDKWFAGHRNGASGLANPNTADINTYRSAIQWIQQQIDSNTKYRSDDTRFWVNVTPI
;
A
#
# COMPACT_ATOMS: atom_id res chain seq x y z
N MET A 1 -83.69 24.87 22.62
CA MET A 1 -82.94 25.45 21.48
C MET A 1 -81.49 25.02 21.64
N LYS A 2 -80.95 24.26 20.68
CA LYS A 2 -79.70 23.47 20.81
C LYS A 2 -78.46 24.36 20.66
N VAL A 3 -77.51 24.22 21.60
CA VAL A 3 -76.16 24.80 21.57
C VAL A 3 -75.26 23.89 20.74
N SER A 4 -74.51 24.44 19.78
CA SER A 4 -73.53 23.70 18.98
C SER A 4 -72.12 24.22 19.32
N MET A 5 -71.28 23.35 19.90
CA MET A 5 -69.85 23.55 20.11
C MET A 5 -69.10 23.32 18.79
N LEU A 6 -68.21 24.25 18.42
CA LEU A 6 -67.17 24.01 17.42
C LEU A 6 -65.86 23.67 18.15
N SER A 7 -65.35 22.45 17.91
CA SER A 7 -64.06 21.98 18.40
C SER A 7 -62.92 22.42 17.47
N LEU A 8 -61.85 22.94 18.07
CA LEU A 8 -60.59 23.30 17.41
C LEU A 8 -59.72 22.05 17.25
N ILE A 9 -59.40 21.64 16.03
CA ILE A 9 -58.44 20.55 15.75
C ILE A 9 -57.10 21.18 15.37
N ALA A 10 -56.10 21.03 16.23
CA ALA A 10 -54.71 21.36 15.93
C ALA A 10 -54.03 20.18 15.23
N ILE A 11 -53.58 20.38 14.00
CA ILE A 11 -52.83 19.39 13.22
C ILE A 11 -51.34 19.58 13.55
N VAL A 12 -50.76 18.64 14.29
CA VAL A 12 -49.31 18.57 14.51
C VAL A 12 -48.69 17.80 13.34
N GLY A 13 -48.00 18.51 12.44
CA GLY A 13 -47.24 17.90 11.36
C GLY A 13 -45.94 17.29 11.89
N LEU A 14 -45.86 15.96 11.92
CA LEU A 14 -44.65 15.22 12.24
C LEU A 14 -43.78 15.12 10.98
N THR A 15 -42.73 15.93 10.87
CA THR A 15 -41.72 15.78 9.82
C THR A 15 -40.79 14.62 10.17
N ALA A 16 -40.95 13.48 9.51
CA ALA A 16 -40.00 12.37 9.61
C ALA A 16 -38.71 12.75 8.89
N ALA A 17 -37.64 13.02 9.63
CA ALA A 17 -36.30 13.12 9.06
C ALA A 17 -35.87 11.73 8.55
N SER A 18 -35.63 11.59 7.25
CA SER A 18 -35.10 10.35 6.70
C SER A 18 -33.69 10.10 7.27
N PRO A 19 -33.40 8.88 7.74
CA PRO A 19 -32.05 8.57 8.22
C PRO A 19 -31.07 8.65 7.05
N VAL A 20 -30.12 9.58 7.14
CA VAL A 20 -28.95 9.59 6.26
C VAL A 20 -28.19 8.29 6.51
N THR A 21 -28.28 7.35 5.58
CA THR A 21 -27.49 6.13 5.63
C THR A 21 -26.06 6.51 5.23
N LEU A 22 -25.19 6.70 6.22
CA LEU A 22 -23.76 6.86 5.97
C LEU A 22 -23.24 5.51 5.45
N ASN A 23 -23.07 5.40 4.12
CA ASN A 23 -22.41 4.24 3.54
C ASN A 23 -20.98 4.16 4.07
N VAL A 24 -20.65 3.04 4.73
CA VAL A 24 -19.27 2.74 5.12
C VAL A 24 -18.43 2.78 3.85
N ARG A 25 -17.39 3.62 3.84
CA ARG A 25 -16.44 3.66 2.72
C ARG A 25 -15.84 2.27 2.58
N ALA A 26 -15.82 1.74 1.35
CA ALA A 26 -15.13 0.48 1.09
C ALA A 26 -13.69 0.57 1.61
N ASP A 27 -13.27 -0.42 2.40
CA ASP A 27 -11.92 -0.51 2.96
C ASP A 27 -10.96 -1.26 2.03
N ARG A 28 -11.51 -1.92 1.00
CA ARG A 28 -10.79 -2.66 -0.04
C ARG A 28 -11.64 -2.80 -1.30
N GLY A 29 -11.03 -3.18 -2.42
CA GLY A 29 -11.76 -3.44 -3.65
C GLY A 29 -10.86 -3.69 -4.85
N SER A 30 -11.41 -3.51 -6.05
CA SER A 30 -10.65 -3.55 -7.29
C SER A 30 -11.17 -2.57 -8.34
N TYR A 31 -10.31 -2.18 -9.27
CA TYR A 31 -10.65 -1.41 -10.47
C TYR A 31 -9.60 -1.63 -11.56
N THR A 32 -9.89 -1.20 -12.78
CA THR A 32 -8.98 -1.33 -13.92
C THR A 32 -8.00 -0.16 -13.99
N VAL A 33 -6.71 -0.46 -14.14
CA VAL A 33 -5.64 0.50 -14.43
C VAL A 33 -5.02 0.13 -15.77
N SER A 34 -5.28 0.94 -16.80
CA SER A 34 -4.83 0.66 -18.16
C SER A 34 -3.31 0.43 -18.23
N GLY A 35 -2.90 -0.70 -18.81
CA GLY A 35 -1.49 -1.08 -18.97
C GLY A 35 -0.83 -1.72 -17.74
N LEU A 36 -1.55 -1.84 -16.62
CA LEU A 36 -1.03 -2.48 -15.41
C LEU A 36 -0.67 -3.95 -15.64
N GLY A 37 -1.37 -4.66 -16.53
CA GLY A 37 -1.07 -6.03 -16.91
C GLY A 37 0.32 -6.19 -17.51
N GLY A 38 0.68 -5.32 -18.45
CA GLY A 38 2.03 -5.25 -19.01
C GLY A 38 3.08 -4.92 -17.93
N ARG A 39 2.75 -4.02 -17.00
CA ARG A 39 3.64 -3.68 -15.88
C ARG A 39 3.85 -4.84 -14.91
N LYS A 40 2.81 -5.60 -14.56
CA LYS A 40 2.91 -6.82 -13.75
C LYS A 40 3.87 -7.82 -14.40
N GLN A 41 3.76 -8.01 -15.71
CA GLN A 41 4.67 -8.90 -16.46
C GLN A 41 6.13 -8.41 -16.40
N GLN A 42 6.39 -7.10 -16.46
CA GLN A 42 7.75 -6.57 -16.27
C GLN A 42 8.31 -6.89 -14.89
N VAL A 43 7.49 -6.77 -13.82
CA VAL A 43 7.91 -7.11 -12.45
C VAL A 43 8.22 -8.61 -12.31
N LEU A 44 7.37 -9.47 -12.85
CA LEU A 44 7.59 -10.93 -12.85
C LEU A 44 8.85 -11.30 -13.64
N ASN A 45 9.07 -10.69 -14.82
CA ASN A 45 10.26 -10.90 -15.64
C ASN A 45 11.54 -10.37 -14.99
N ALA A 46 11.43 -9.42 -14.05
CA ALA A 46 12.52 -8.94 -13.22
C ALA A 46 12.85 -9.87 -12.02
N GLY A 47 12.15 -11.00 -11.90
CA GLY A 47 12.32 -11.98 -10.82
C GLY A 47 11.35 -11.81 -9.66
N GLY A 48 10.30 -10.99 -9.83
CA GLY A 48 9.26 -10.81 -8.83
C GLY A 48 8.28 -11.98 -8.76
N ASN A 49 7.50 -12.06 -7.68
CA ASN A 49 6.42 -13.02 -7.48
C ASN A 49 5.08 -12.33 -7.14
N SER A 50 4.05 -13.09 -6.76
CA SER A 50 2.75 -12.53 -6.40
C SER A 50 2.78 -11.63 -5.17
N LEU A 51 3.68 -11.88 -4.21
CA LEU A 51 3.90 -10.99 -3.07
C LEU A 51 4.52 -9.66 -3.51
N ASP A 52 5.51 -9.68 -4.40
CA ASP A 52 6.12 -8.45 -4.94
C ASP A 52 5.06 -7.62 -5.69
N LEU A 53 4.23 -8.27 -6.52
CA LEU A 53 3.09 -7.60 -7.14
C LEU A 53 2.16 -6.98 -6.10
N ALA A 54 1.80 -7.72 -5.04
CA ALA A 54 0.90 -7.23 -4.00
C ALA A 54 1.46 -6.03 -3.24
N ILE A 55 2.76 -6.05 -2.90
CA ILE A 55 3.45 -4.92 -2.26
C ILE A 55 3.40 -3.71 -3.19
N ALA A 56 3.91 -3.84 -4.42
CA ALA A 56 3.95 -2.72 -5.38
C ALA A 56 2.55 -2.16 -5.69
N MET A 57 1.53 -3.03 -5.73
CA MET A 57 0.14 -2.66 -5.98
C MET A 57 -0.47 -1.86 -4.82
N LEU A 58 -0.08 -2.15 -3.57
CA LEU A 58 -0.51 -1.33 -2.43
C LEU A 58 0.16 0.05 -2.46
N GLU A 59 1.44 0.12 -2.83
CA GLU A 59 2.24 1.36 -2.78
C GLU A 59 1.87 2.40 -3.84
N THR A 60 1.52 1.97 -5.05
CA THR A 60 1.09 2.86 -6.14
C THR A 60 0.05 2.20 -7.05
N ASP A 61 -0.76 3.01 -7.71
CA ASP A 61 -1.83 2.53 -8.59
C ASP A 61 -1.31 1.77 -9.82
N ASN A 62 -0.17 2.20 -10.36
CA ASN A 62 0.40 1.72 -11.61
C ASN A 62 1.75 1.02 -11.44
N MET A 63 2.16 0.68 -10.21
CA MET A 63 3.48 0.09 -9.89
C MET A 63 4.64 0.90 -10.49
N SER A 64 4.59 2.22 -10.37
CA SER A 64 5.59 3.14 -10.95
C SER A 64 6.35 3.92 -9.88
N THR A 65 7.32 4.70 -10.33
CA THR A 65 8.24 5.49 -9.50
C THR A 65 8.05 6.99 -9.69
N ASN A 66 6.91 7.42 -10.24
CA ASN A 66 6.60 8.83 -10.56
C ASN A 66 5.99 9.62 -9.37
N TYR A 67 6.02 9.05 -8.17
CA TYR A 67 5.68 9.76 -6.94
C TYR A 67 6.75 10.81 -6.62
N ALA A 68 6.46 11.72 -5.69
CA ALA A 68 7.42 12.75 -5.27
C ALA A 68 8.77 12.11 -4.90
N TYR A 69 9.89 12.72 -5.29
CA TYR A 69 11.21 12.13 -5.04
C TYR A 69 11.42 11.80 -3.56
N GLY A 70 11.89 10.57 -3.27
CA GLY A 70 12.03 10.07 -1.90
C GLY A 70 10.70 9.91 -1.15
N ASP A 71 9.55 9.96 -1.84
CA ASP A 71 8.20 10.13 -1.26
C ASP A 71 8.08 11.36 -0.36
N GLY A 72 8.83 12.43 -0.67
CA GLY A 72 8.94 13.64 0.15
C GLY A 72 9.78 13.47 1.43
N LYS A 73 10.40 12.30 1.61
CA LYS A 73 11.25 11.95 2.75
C LYS A 73 12.73 12.01 2.34
N THR A 74 13.62 12.09 3.34
CA THR A 74 15.08 12.17 3.14
C THR A 74 15.82 11.18 4.04
N GLN A 75 17.11 10.96 3.76
CA GLN A 75 17.97 10.10 4.57
C GLN A 75 17.39 8.68 4.70
N ASP A 76 17.48 8.03 5.86
CA ASP A 76 17.01 6.64 6.06
C ASP A 76 15.50 6.45 5.80
N ALA A 77 14.70 7.53 5.81
CA ALA A 77 13.27 7.49 5.54
C ALA A 77 12.93 7.64 4.04
N ALA A 78 13.88 8.07 3.19
CA ALA A 78 13.63 8.26 1.76
C ALA A 78 13.21 6.96 1.07
N ASN A 79 12.12 7.01 0.30
CA ASN A 79 11.57 5.84 -0.39
C ASN A 79 11.96 5.79 -1.87
N PHE A 80 12.31 4.60 -2.35
CA PHE A 80 12.72 4.35 -3.75
C PHE A 80 12.09 3.09 -4.32
N GLY A 81 12.03 3.02 -5.66
CA GLY A 81 11.51 1.87 -6.38
C GLY A 81 9.98 1.76 -6.32
N ILE A 82 9.43 0.72 -6.94
CA ILE A 82 7.98 0.49 -7.01
C ILE A 82 7.41 0.03 -5.67
N PHE A 83 8.26 -0.50 -4.78
CA PHE A 83 7.86 -0.94 -3.45
C PHE A 83 8.00 0.17 -2.41
N LYS A 84 8.48 1.37 -2.77
CA LYS A 84 8.80 2.46 -1.82
C LYS A 84 9.73 2.02 -0.68
N GLN A 85 10.76 1.24 -0.99
CA GLN A 85 11.73 0.75 0.01
C GLN A 85 12.47 1.93 0.64
N ASN A 86 12.53 1.98 1.98
CA ASN A 86 13.24 3.04 2.67
C ASN A 86 14.76 2.81 2.66
N TRP A 87 15.54 3.89 2.57
CA TRP A 87 17.00 3.83 2.53
C TRP A 87 17.63 3.14 3.74
N GLY A 88 17.04 3.32 4.93
CA GLY A 88 17.52 2.71 6.18
C GLY A 88 17.55 1.19 6.12
N MET A 89 16.59 0.56 5.45
CA MET A 89 16.67 -0.87 5.14
C MET A 89 17.65 -1.14 4.00
N LEU A 90 17.52 -0.44 2.87
CA LEU A 90 18.34 -0.71 1.67
C LEU A 90 19.83 -0.73 1.97
N ARG A 91 20.34 0.23 2.76
CA ARG A 91 21.77 0.33 3.09
C ARG A 91 22.28 -0.78 4.02
N GLU A 92 21.41 -1.57 4.63
CA GLU A 92 21.79 -2.69 5.51
C GLU A 92 21.82 -4.03 4.75
N CYS A 93 20.97 -4.18 3.72
CA CYS A 93 20.72 -5.49 3.11
C CYS A 93 20.83 -5.55 1.58
N ALA A 94 20.61 -4.47 0.84
CA ALA A 94 20.52 -4.50 -0.63
C ALA A 94 21.91 -4.62 -1.30
N SER A 95 22.50 -5.79 -1.16
CA SER A 95 23.84 -6.14 -1.63
C SER A 95 23.94 -6.17 -3.15
N ARG A 96 22.96 -6.75 -3.85
CA ARG A 96 22.96 -6.85 -5.32
C ARG A 96 22.85 -5.49 -6.01
N ALA A 97 22.22 -4.51 -5.36
CA ALA A 97 22.16 -3.14 -5.87
C ALA A 97 23.40 -2.30 -5.52
N GLY A 98 24.26 -2.79 -4.61
CA GLY A 98 25.48 -2.13 -4.14
C GLY A 98 25.28 -1.16 -2.97
N PHE A 99 24.17 -1.25 -2.24
CA PHE A 99 23.85 -0.32 -1.16
C PHE A 99 24.31 -0.78 0.22
N LYS A 100 24.48 -2.08 0.42
CA LYS A 100 24.89 -2.64 1.71
C LYS A 100 26.19 -1.98 2.21
N GLY A 101 26.15 -1.41 3.42
CA GLY A 101 27.28 -0.74 4.07
C GLY A 101 27.44 0.74 3.71
N GLN A 102 26.58 1.31 2.88
CA GLN A 102 26.59 2.75 2.62
C GLN A 102 26.06 3.56 3.82
N SER A 103 26.47 4.82 3.90
CA SER A 103 26.03 5.73 4.97
C SER A 103 24.62 6.27 4.73
N GLN A 104 23.97 6.76 5.78
CA GLN A 104 22.70 7.48 5.71
C GLN A 104 22.75 8.71 4.77
N ALA A 105 23.89 9.40 4.72
CA ALA A 105 24.07 10.58 3.85
C ALA A 105 24.00 10.23 2.35
N ASN A 106 24.29 8.97 1.99
CA ASN A 106 24.29 8.49 0.62
C ASN A 106 22.90 8.08 0.11
N TRP A 107 21.82 8.47 0.79
CA TRP A 107 20.45 8.06 0.47
C TRP A 107 20.03 8.33 -0.98
N ASN A 108 20.57 9.36 -1.62
CA ASN A 108 20.31 9.64 -3.05
C ASN A 108 20.77 8.50 -3.99
N ASN A 109 21.70 7.65 -3.57
CA ASN A 109 22.09 6.47 -4.36
C ASN A 109 20.94 5.47 -4.54
N GLY A 110 19.95 5.49 -3.64
CA GLY A 110 18.72 4.70 -3.78
C GLY A 110 17.90 5.04 -5.02
N ALA A 111 18.06 6.24 -5.60
CA ALA A 111 17.36 6.67 -6.82
C ALA A 111 17.62 5.75 -8.02
N LYS A 112 18.71 4.97 -8.02
CA LYS A 112 18.95 3.90 -9.01
C LYS A 112 17.73 2.97 -9.15
N LEU A 113 17.03 2.66 -8.05
CA LEU A 113 15.87 1.76 -8.07
C LEU A 113 14.67 2.36 -8.81
N ASN A 114 14.62 3.68 -9.02
CA ASN A 114 13.53 4.31 -9.74
C ASN A 114 13.56 4.04 -11.26
N SER A 115 14.73 3.66 -11.80
CA SER A 115 14.95 3.36 -13.21
C SER A 115 15.43 1.93 -13.50
N ASP A 116 15.91 1.20 -12.49
CA ASP A 116 16.42 -0.16 -12.61
C ASP A 116 15.51 -1.15 -11.84
N LEU A 117 14.52 -1.69 -12.56
CA LEU A 117 13.54 -2.61 -11.99
C LEU A 117 14.18 -3.92 -11.48
N TYR A 118 15.24 -4.41 -12.14
CA TYR A 118 15.94 -5.62 -11.71
C TYR A 118 16.65 -5.39 -10.37
N ALA A 119 17.33 -4.24 -10.22
CA ALA A 119 17.94 -3.87 -8.95
C ALA A 119 16.89 -3.64 -7.84
N ASP A 120 15.72 -3.10 -8.18
CA ASP A 120 14.64 -2.85 -7.20
C ASP A 120 14.08 -4.17 -6.64
N VAL A 121 13.67 -5.08 -7.53
CA VAL A 121 13.20 -6.42 -7.15
C VAL A 121 14.28 -7.18 -6.38
N ALA A 122 15.54 -7.15 -6.84
CA ALA A 122 16.65 -7.79 -6.15
C ALA A 122 16.87 -7.23 -4.74
N SER A 123 16.77 -5.90 -4.57
CA SER A 123 16.94 -5.24 -3.27
C SER A 123 15.85 -5.67 -2.28
N ARG A 124 14.61 -5.78 -2.74
CA ARG A 124 13.49 -6.21 -1.91
C ARG A 124 13.67 -7.65 -1.40
N TRP A 125 14.12 -8.53 -2.28
CA TRP A 125 14.50 -9.91 -1.95
C TRP A 125 15.68 -9.99 -0.98
N ASP A 126 16.76 -9.26 -1.23
CA ASP A 126 17.92 -9.22 -0.33
C ASP A 126 17.50 -8.80 1.08
N CYS A 127 16.66 -7.78 1.16
CA CYS A 127 16.21 -7.23 2.43
C CYS A 127 15.24 -8.14 3.18
N GLN A 128 14.32 -8.81 2.50
CA GLN A 128 13.48 -9.78 3.19
C GLN A 128 14.26 -11.01 3.63
N ASN A 129 15.24 -11.47 2.84
CA ASN A 129 16.10 -12.59 3.25
C ASN A 129 16.96 -12.21 4.46
N TYR A 130 17.44 -10.97 4.54
CA TYR A 130 18.24 -10.49 5.66
C TYR A 130 17.43 -10.36 6.96
N TYR A 131 16.26 -9.71 6.91
CA TYR A 131 15.46 -9.46 8.11
C TYR A 131 14.53 -10.63 8.48
N GLY A 132 14.18 -11.48 7.53
CA GLY A 132 13.05 -12.40 7.62
C GLY A 132 11.72 -11.70 7.33
N TYR A 133 10.68 -12.48 7.01
CA TYR A 133 9.38 -11.98 6.54
C TYR A 133 8.76 -10.92 7.46
N ASP A 134 8.57 -11.24 8.75
CA ASP A 134 7.86 -10.36 9.69
C ASP A 134 8.62 -9.07 10.00
N LYS A 135 9.93 -9.17 10.25
CA LYS A 135 10.77 -7.98 10.51
C LYS A 135 10.95 -7.14 9.26
N TRP A 136 10.97 -7.74 8.08
CA TRP A 136 11.00 -6.97 6.83
C TRP A 136 9.75 -6.10 6.71
N PHE A 137 8.54 -6.65 6.94
CA PHE A 137 7.31 -5.86 6.93
C PHE A 137 7.34 -4.72 7.96
N ALA A 138 7.87 -5.00 9.15
CA ALA A 138 7.99 -4.01 10.20
C ALA A 138 8.94 -2.86 9.83
N GLY A 139 10.13 -3.19 9.34
CA GLY A 139 11.11 -2.20 8.88
C GLY A 139 10.66 -1.48 7.63
N HIS A 140 9.94 -2.16 6.74
CA HIS A 140 9.45 -1.57 5.49
C HIS A 140 8.40 -0.52 5.80
N ARG A 141 7.47 -0.88 6.70
CA ARG A 141 6.39 0.01 7.14
C ARG A 141 6.91 1.19 7.95
N ASN A 142 7.76 0.96 8.96
CA ASN A 142 8.08 1.98 9.96
C ASN A 142 9.58 2.09 10.30
N GLY A 143 10.46 1.73 9.36
CA GLY A 143 11.91 1.89 9.49
C GLY A 143 12.49 1.28 10.78
N ALA A 144 13.45 1.98 11.38
CA ALA A 144 14.13 1.53 12.60
C ALA A 144 13.18 1.30 13.79
N SER A 145 12.13 2.11 13.94
CA SER A 145 11.16 1.95 15.04
C SER A 145 10.29 0.72 14.85
N GLY A 146 9.92 0.40 13.61
CA GLY A 146 9.26 -0.86 13.26
C GLY A 146 10.14 -2.07 13.51
N LEU A 147 11.44 -2.02 13.15
CA LEU A 147 12.38 -3.10 13.47
C LEU A 147 12.52 -3.35 14.98
N ALA A 148 12.44 -2.30 15.79
CA ALA A 148 12.47 -2.40 17.25
C ALA A 148 11.16 -2.93 17.85
N ASN A 149 10.01 -2.67 17.21
CA ASN A 149 8.69 -3.13 17.65
C ASN A 149 7.86 -3.68 16.47
N PRO A 150 8.09 -4.94 16.06
CA PRO A 150 7.60 -5.44 14.76
C PRO A 150 6.13 -5.86 14.71
N ASN A 151 5.42 -5.80 15.85
CA ASN A 151 4.07 -6.37 15.99
C ASN A 151 3.02 -5.32 16.37
N THR A 152 3.24 -4.04 16.02
CA THR A 152 2.23 -3.00 16.23
C THR A 152 0.99 -3.25 15.38
N ALA A 153 -0.15 -2.68 15.81
CA ALA A 153 -1.40 -2.79 15.06
C ALA A 153 -1.30 -2.25 13.63
N ASP A 154 -0.55 -1.15 13.43
CA ASP A 154 -0.30 -0.56 12.11
C ASP A 154 0.50 -1.51 11.20
N ILE A 155 1.59 -2.09 11.70
CA ILE A 155 2.42 -3.05 10.94
C ILE A 155 1.60 -4.29 10.58
N ASN A 156 0.81 -4.80 11.50
CA ASN A 156 -0.04 -5.97 11.26
C ASN A 156 -1.16 -5.67 10.25
N THR A 157 -1.72 -4.45 10.27
CA THR A 157 -2.72 -3.99 9.30
C THR A 157 -2.11 -3.90 7.90
N TYR A 158 -0.94 -3.27 7.77
CA TYR A 158 -0.21 -3.16 6.50
C TYR A 158 0.15 -4.55 5.93
N ARG A 159 0.69 -5.45 6.76
CA ARG A 159 1.01 -6.84 6.38
C ARG A 159 -0.24 -7.60 5.89
N SER A 160 -1.34 -7.51 6.65
CA SER A 160 -2.59 -8.20 6.32
C SER A 160 -3.22 -7.67 5.03
N ALA A 161 -3.10 -6.36 4.77
CA ALA A 161 -3.55 -5.74 3.52
C ALA A 161 -2.81 -6.30 2.30
N ILE A 162 -1.49 -6.42 2.37
CA ILE A 162 -0.68 -7.01 1.29
C ILE A 162 -1.00 -8.49 1.11
N GLN A 163 -1.16 -9.25 2.18
CA GLN A 163 -1.56 -10.65 2.11
C GLN A 163 -2.94 -10.82 1.46
N TRP A 164 -3.89 -9.92 1.75
CA TRP A 164 -5.20 -9.95 1.10
C TRP A 164 -5.09 -9.67 -0.41
N ILE A 165 -4.30 -8.67 -0.82
CA ILE A 165 -4.04 -8.38 -2.23
C ILE A 165 -3.37 -9.58 -2.92
N GLN A 166 -2.37 -10.19 -2.26
CA GLN A 166 -1.70 -11.38 -2.78
C GLN A 166 -2.69 -12.53 -3.00
N GLN A 167 -3.58 -12.79 -2.05
CA GLN A 167 -4.64 -13.79 -2.19
C GLN A 167 -5.55 -13.50 -3.40
N GLN A 168 -5.86 -12.23 -3.69
CA GLN A 168 -6.65 -11.88 -4.87
C GLN A 168 -5.89 -12.21 -6.16
N ILE A 169 -4.60 -11.84 -6.23
CA ILE A 169 -3.74 -12.14 -7.38
C ILE A 169 -3.61 -13.65 -7.60
N ASP A 170 -3.48 -14.42 -6.52
CA ASP A 170 -3.30 -15.88 -6.59
C ASP A 170 -4.62 -16.65 -6.78
N SER A 171 -5.78 -16.00 -6.57
CA SER A 171 -7.10 -16.61 -6.78
C SER A 171 -7.40 -16.96 -8.25
N ASN A 172 -6.77 -16.28 -9.20
CA ASN A 172 -6.93 -16.54 -10.62
C ASN A 172 -5.69 -16.06 -11.37
N THR A 173 -5.06 -16.93 -12.16
CA THR A 173 -3.83 -16.65 -12.90
C THR A 173 -3.94 -15.43 -13.82
N LYS A 174 -5.14 -15.09 -14.31
CA LYS A 174 -5.37 -13.88 -15.13
C LYS A 174 -4.95 -12.59 -14.42
N TYR A 175 -5.05 -12.54 -13.09
CA TYR A 175 -4.75 -11.33 -12.31
C TYR A 175 -3.25 -11.02 -12.24
N ARG A 176 -2.39 -11.94 -12.66
CA ARG A 176 -0.95 -11.70 -12.84
C ARG A 176 -0.64 -10.97 -14.15
N SER A 177 -1.58 -10.88 -15.09
CA SER A 177 -1.35 -10.36 -16.44
C SER A 177 -2.40 -9.36 -16.93
N ASP A 178 -3.55 -9.23 -16.26
CA ASP A 178 -4.58 -8.26 -16.61
C ASP A 178 -4.37 -6.89 -15.95
N ASP A 179 -5.23 -5.94 -16.30
CA ASP A 179 -5.19 -4.57 -15.80
C ASP A 179 -5.91 -4.37 -14.46
N THR A 180 -6.33 -5.45 -13.78
CA THR A 180 -7.05 -5.35 -12.51
C THR A 180 -6.09 -4.97 -11.38
N ARG A 181 -6.34 -3.83 -10.74
CA ARG A 181 -5.71 -3.45 -9.48
C ARG A 181 -6.62 -3.86 -8.32
N PHE A 182 -6.08 -4.57 -7.33
CA PHE A 182 -6.68 -4.74 -6.01
C PHE A 182 -6.09 -3.71 -5.04
N TRP A 183 -6.91 -3.19 -4.14
CA TRP A 183 -6.47 -2.17 -3.19
C TRP A 183 -7.08 -2.40 -1.82
N VAL A 184 -6.38 -1.89 -0.80
CA VAL A 184 -6.85 -1.80 0.58
C VAL A 184 -6.51 -0.39 1.06
N ASN A 185 -7.43 0.26 1.77
CA ASN A 185 -7.19 1.59 2.33
C ASN A 185 -6.31 1.46 3.58
N VAL A 186 -5.01 1.69 3.41
CA VAL A 186 -4.04 1.77 4.51
C VAL A 186 -3.54 3.21 4.59
N THR A 187 -3.66 3.81 5.76
CA THR A 187 -3.23 5.20 6.00
C THR A 187 -1.72 5.34 5.75
N PRO A 188 -1.26 6.31 4.95
CA PRO A 188 0.17 6.59 4.80
C PRO A 188 0.82 7.06 6.11
N ILE A 189 2.12 6.79 6.28
CA ILE A 189 2.95 7.34 7.37
C ILE A 189 4.26 7.96 6.85
#